data_AF-A0A9R0X061-F1
#
_entry.id   AF-A0A9R0X061-F1
#
_cell.length_a   1.000
_cell.length_b   1.000
_cell.length_c   1.000
_cell.angle_alpha   90.00
_cell.angle_beta   90.00
_cell.angle_gamma   90.00
#
_symmetry.space_group_name_H-M   'P 1'
#
loop_
_entity.id
_entity.type
_entity.pdbx_description
1 polymer ?
#
loop_
_entity_poly.entity_id
_entity_poly.type
_entity_poly.pdbx_seq_one_letter_code
_entity_poly.pdbx_strand_id
1 'polypeptide(L)'
;MPPASMVLPHQPAGYLETPATESFIHKLQLSVSKGLPHAAPAPASRTDEHELVKSVFQVLQGFDTHLLYWDKNVPAYCKKPGTYVSHLSRASLGSVLKPFLFAATCLKRVELFVGKVRSCGRGTPTLSAFASAVDSWLMLREAALKEEEKSFVSVDRTVTLLALTDSMSSLCLGAEHLYQVVHGALPDGFWGSGANIASSEVAVHVVNHIFKKLNEVCLVEDGEGEPYHMLLVIFAGSLLPYLQCLDSWLYDGILDDPYEELR
;
A
#
# COMPACT_ATOMS: atom_id res chain seq x y z
N MET A 1 -11.62 -88.32 -39.83
CA MET A 1 -10.57 -87.31 -40.10
C MET A 1 -9.80 -87.08 -38.79
N PRO A 2 -8.47 -86.89 -38.81
CA PRO A 2 -7.63 -86.49 -37.66
C PRO A 2 -7.57 -84.94 -37.52
N PRO A 3 -6.82 -84.32 -36.57
CA PRO A 3 -6.15 -84.83 -35.33
C PRO A 3 -7.12 -84.72 -34.11
N ALA A 4 -6.81 -84.51 -32.81
CA ALA A 4 -5.63 -84.24 -31.96
C ALA A 4 -5.88 -84.87 -30.55
N SER A 5 -5.00 -85.04 -29.55
CA SER A 5 -3.77 -84.37 -29.05
C SER A 5 -4.01 -83.05 -28.27
N MET A 6 -3.50 -82.85 -27.04
CA MET A 6 -2.57 -83.68 -26.23
C MET A 6 -2.72 -83.48 -24.70
N VAL A 7 -2.02 -84.33 -23.94
CA VAL A 7 -2.06 -84.53 -22.47
C VAL A 7 -1.32 -83.44 -21.66
N LEU A 8 -1.80 -83.19 -20.42
CA LEU A 8 -1.18 -82.68 -19.14
C LEU A 8 0.29 -82.17 -19.11
N PRO A 9 0.75 -81.48 -18.03
CA PRO A 9 0.09 -80.59 -17.05
C PRO A 9 0.83 -79.23 -16.94
N HIS A 10 0.60 -78.39 -15.91
CA HIS A 10 1.61 -77.71 -15.07
C HIS A 10 0.99 -76.62 -14.16
N GLN A 11 1.41 -76.56 -12.88
CA GLN A 11 1.36 -75.34 -12.05
C GLN A 11 2.71 -74.60 -12.15
N PRO A 12 2.73 -73.28 -11.91
CA PRO A 12 3.47 -72.80 -10.73
C PRO A 12 2.76 -71.67 -9.96
N ALA A 13 3.39 -71.20 -8.88
CA ALA A 13 2.84 -70.27 -7.90
C ALA A 13 3.14 -68.77 -8.18
N GLY A 14 2.43 -67.89 -7.46
CA GLY A 14 2.57 -66.42 -7.47
C GLY A 14 1.17 -65.76 -7.48
N TYR A 15 0.86 -64.74 -6.70
CA TYR A 15 1.67 -63.89 -5.80
C TYR A 15 1.02 -63.77 -4.41
N LEU A 16 1.80 -63.34 -3.40
CA LEU A 16 1.21 -62.75 -2.19
C LEU A 16 0.70 -61.35 -2.54
N GLU A 17 -0.53 -61.04 -2.13
CA GLU A 17 -0.94 -59.64 -1.95
C GLU A 17 -0.22 -59.09 -0.71
N THR A 18 0.89 -58.39 -0.92
CA THR A 18 1.43 -57.51 0.13
C THR A 18 0.47 -56.34 0.31
N PRO A 19 0.00 -56.04 1.55
CA PRO A 19 -0.82 -54.86 1.77
C PRO A 19 0.00 -53.63 1.40
N ALA A 20 -0.49 -52.85 0.45
CA ALA A 20 0.21 -51.67 -0.06
C ALA A 20 0.62 -50.78 1.12
N THR A 21 1.93 -50.56 1.28
CA THR A 21 2.50 -49.87 2.44
C THR A 21 2.03 -48.41 2.44
N GLU A 22 0.95 -48.14 3.16
CA GLU A 22 0.44 -46.79 3.37
C GLU A 22 1.60 -45.87 3.76
N SER A 23 1.88 -44.89 2.91
CA SER A 23 3.01 -43.99 3.09
C SER A 23 2.97 -43.38 4.49
N PHE A 24 4.15 -43.26 5.13
CA PHE A 24 4.28 -42.61 6.43
C PHE A 24 3.67 -41.20 6.43
N ILE A 25 3.68 -40.53 5.27
CA ILE A 25 3.01 -39.24 5.02
C ILE A 25 1.48 -39.35 5.19
N HIS A 26 0.85 -40.40 4.65
CA HIS A 26 -0.60 -40.65 4.79
C HIS A 26 -0.99 -40.86 6.26
N LYS A 27 -0.19 -41.64 6.99
CA LYS A 27 -0.39 -41.89 8.43
C LYS A 27 -0.19 -40.64 9.28
N LEU A 28 0.80 -39.81 8.98
CA LEU A 28 0.97 -38.50 9.60
C LEU A 28 -0.23 -37.58 9.33
N GLN A 29 -0.66 -37.48 8.06
CA GLN A 29 -1.79 -36.64 7.67
C GLN A 29 -3.07 -37.00 8.43
N LEU A 30 -3.44 -38.29 8.45
CA LEU A 30 -4.60 -38.81 9.18
C LEU A 30 -4.49 -38.59 10.70
N SER A 31 -3.31 -38.77 11.27
CA SER A 31 -3.07 -38.62 12.72
C SER A 31 -3.18 -37.17 13.18
N VAL A 32 -2.61 -36.23 12.41
CA VAL A 32 -2.68 -34.79 12.71
C VAL A 32 -4.10 -34.25 12.51
N SER A 33 -4.88 -34.80 11.58
CA SER A 33 -6.19 -34.28 11.18
C SER A 33 -7.39 -34.96 11.85
N LYS A 34 -7.17 -35.94 12.75
CA LYS A 34 -8.22 -36.75 13.40
C LYS A 34 -9.21 -37.39 12.42
N GLY A 35 -8.72 -37.84 11.26
CA GLY A 35 -9.54 -38.53 10.24
C GLY A 35 -10.40 -37.63 9.35
N LEU A 36 -10.45 -36.31 9.58
CA LEU A 36 -10.94 -35.38 8.56
C LEU A 36 -9.82 -35.16 7.54
N PRO A 37 -10.06 -35.15 6.21
CA PRO A 37 -9.03 -34.68 5.28
C PRO A 37 -8.68 -33.22 5.62
N HIS A 38 -7.40 -32.86 5.54
CA HIS A 38 -7.03 -31.43 5.55
C HIS A 38 -7.80 -30.77 4.41
N ALA A 39 -8.68 -29.82 4.74
CA ALA A 39 -9.50 -29.14 3.75
C ALA A 39 -8.60 -28.34 2.80
N ALA A 40 -8.27 -28.93 1.65
CA ALA A 40 -7.54 -28.27 0.59
C ALA A 40 -8.28 -26.97 0.25
N PRO A 41 -7.60 -25.80 0.23
CA PRO A 41 -8.24 -24.54 -0.15
C PRO A 41 -8.99 -24.72 -1.45
N ALA A 42 -10.28 -24.36 -1.48
CA ALA A 42 -11.12 -24.57 -2.65
C ALA A 42 -10.44 -23.96 -3.88
N PRO A 43 -10.29 -24.68 -5.00
CA PRO A 43 -9.43 -24.25 -6.11
C PRO A 43 -9.84 -22.90 -6.71
N ALA A 44 -11.10 -22.48 -6.52
CA ALA A 44 -11.62 -21.17 -6.87
C ALA A 44 -11.03 -19.98 -6.07
N SER A 45 -10.26 -20.21 -4.99
CA SER A 45 -9.55 -19.15 -4.24
C SER A 45 -8.02 -19.17 -4.43
N ARG A 46 -7.53 -19.99 -5.37
CA ARG A 46 -6.14 -19.99 -5.82
C ARG A 46 -5.89 -18.78 -6.71
N THR A 47 -4.97 -17.92 -6.31
CA THR A 47 -4.49 -16.79 -7.11
C THR A 47 -3.10 -17.07 -7.64
N ASP A 48 -2.84 -16.63 -8.86
CA ASP A 48 -1.49 -16.55 -9.39
C ASP A 48 -0.70 -15.39 -8.76
N GLU A 49 0.63 -15.47 -8.79
CA GLU A 49 1.50 -14.42 -8.22
C GLU A 49 1.48 -13.14 -9.08
N HIS A 50 1.41 -13.24 -10.41
CA HIS A 50 1.31 -12.09 -11.31
C HIS A 50 0.08 -11.24 -11.01
N GLU A 51 -1.10 -11.87 -10.93
CA GLU A 51 -2.36 -11.17 -10.63
C GLU A 51 -2.39 -10.57 -9.23
N LEU A 52 -1.65 -11.15 -8.28
CA LEU A 52 -1.50 -10.57 -6.95
C LEU A 52 -0.56 -9.36 -6.95
N VAL A 53 0.59 -9.42 -7.64
CA VAL A 53 1.51 -8.28 -7.77
C VAL A 53 0.82 -7.12 -8.50
N LYS A 54 0.09 -7.41 -9.59
CA LYS A 54 -0.76 -6.43 -10.28
C LYS A 54 -1.83 -5.83 -9.36
N SER A 55 -2.44 -6.65 -8.49
CA SER A 55 -3.38 -6.14 -7.47
C SER A 55 -2.70 -5.24 -6.43
N VAL A 56 -1.42 -5.46 -6.11
CA VAL A 56 -0.62 -4.58 -5.24
C VAL A 56 -0.34 -3.23 -5.91
N PHE A 57 0.07 -3.23 -7.19
CA PHE A 57 0.23 -1.99 -7.96
C PHE A 57 -1.06 -1.16 -8.00
N GLN A 58 -2.21 -1.79 -8.30
CA GLN A 58 -3.51 -1.12 -8.35
C GLN A 58 -3.95 -0.54 -6.99
N VAL A 59 -3.71 -1.26 -5.89
CA VAL A 59 -3.98 -0.75 -4.53
C VAL A 59 -3.06 0.41 -4.15
N LEU A 60 -1.79 0.40 -4.59
CA LEU A 60 -0.86 1.52 -4.41
C LEU A 60 -1.14 2.70 -5.36
N GLN A 61 -2.04 2.54 -6.34
CA GLN A 61 -2.67 3.63 -7.12
C GLN A 61 -4.02 4.09 -6.50
N GLY A 62 -4.47 3.49 -5.41
CA GLY A 62 -5.71 3.86 -4.72
C GLY A 62 -6.98 3.20 -5.27
N PHE A 63 -6.87 2.13 -6.06
CA PHE A 63 -8.00 1.36 -6.60
C PHE A 63 -8.35 0.12 -5.76
N ASP A 64 -9.61 -0.28 -5.79
CA ASP A 64 -10.08 -1.56 -5.25
C ASP A 64 -9.91 -2.68 -6.28
N THR A 65 -9.61 -3.89 -5.81
CA THR A 65 -9.33 -5.05 -6.68
C THR A 65 -10.16 -6.28 -6.30
N HIS A 66 -10.06 -7.33 -7.11
CA HIS A 66 -10.73 -8.59 -6.81
C HIS A 66 -10.13 -9.30 -5.57
N LEU A 67 -8.89 -8.98 -5.15
CA LEU A 67 -8.18 -9.63 -4.04
C LEU A 67 -8.03 -8.76 -2.78
N LEU A 68 -7.84 -7.46 -2.98
CA LEU A 68 -7.50 -6.45 -1.98
C LEU A 68 -8.49 -5.27 -2.13
N TYR A 69 -9.03 -4.75 -1.02
CA TYR A 69 -10.11 -3.76 -1.03
C TYR A 69 -10.00 -2.79 0.14
N TRP A 70 -10.51 -1.57 -0.01
CA TRP A 70 -10.65 -0.59 1.05
C TRP A 70 -11.84 -0.94 1.94
N ASP A 71 -11.58 -1.22 3.22
CA ASP A 71 -12.65 -1.26 4.21
C ASP A 71 -13.03 0.17 4.62
N LYS A 72 -14.34 0.42 4.72
CA LYS A 72 -14.91 1.70 5.16
C LYS A 72 -15.18 1.73 6.67
N ASN A 73 -15.22 0.57 7.32
CA ASN A 73 -15.44 0.44 8.76
C ASN A 73 -14.13 0.65 9.52
N VAL A 74 -13.08 -0.05 9.10
CA VAL A 74 -11.68 0.23 9.46
C VAL A 74 -11.01 0.87 8.25
N PRO A 75 -10.72 2.19 8.22
CA PRO A 75 -10.24 2.90 7.03
C PRO A 75 -8.81 2.49 6.65
N ALA A 76 -8.71 1.37 5.94
CA ALA A 76 -7.48 0.68 5.55
C ALA A 76 -7.74 -0.31 4.41
N TYR A 77 -6.71 -0.58 3.61
CA TYR A 77 -6.74 -1.66 2.64
C TYR A 77 -6.59 -3.03 3.32
N CYS A 78 -7.54 -3.91 3.02
CA CYS A 78 -7.66 -5.25 3.57
C CYS A 78 -7.55 -6.30 2.46
N LYS A 79 -6.88 -7.42 2.78
CA LYS A 79 -6.92 -8.64 1.95
C LYS A 79 -8.25 -9.38 2.16
N LYS A 80 -8.89 -9.86 1.09
CA LYS A 80 -10.10 -10.69 1.22
C LYS A 80 -9.81 -12.02 1.92
N PRO A 81 -10.76 -12.57 2.72
CA PRO A 81 -10.59 -13.88 3.31
C PRO A 81 -10.52 -14.97 2.22
N GLY A 82 -9.64 -15.95 2.42
CA GLY A 82 -9.53 -17.14 1.56
C GLY A 82 -8.49 -17.10 0.43
N THR A 83 -7.89 -15.95 0.09
CA THR A 83 -6.88 -15.87 -0.98
C THR A 83 -5.63 -16.66 -0.65
N TYR A 84 -5.23 -17.54 -1.57
CA TYR A 84 -4.11 -18.47 -1.41
C TYR A 84 -3.24 -18.54 -2.68
N VAL A 85 -1.91 -18.46 -2.49
CA VAL A 85 -0.89 -18.60 -3.54
C VAL A 85 -0.18 -19.94 -3.32
N SER A 86 -0.04 -20.75 -4.37
CA SER A 86 0.32 -22.18 -4.23
C SER A 86 1.69 -22.50 -3.62
N HIS A 87 2.60 -21.52 -3.53
CA HIS A 87 3.94 -21.69 -2.93
C HIS A 87 4.13 -20.92 -1.61
N LEU A 88 3.11 -20.21 -1.09
CA LEU A 88 3.21 -19.46 0.19
C LEU A 88 2.21 -19.96 1.23
N SER A 89 2.65 -19.99 2.49
CA SER A 89 1.74 -20.16 3.62
C SER A 89 0.81 -18.94 3.78
N ARG A 90 -0.38 -19.12 4.35
CA ARG A 90 -1.30 -18.01 4.66
C ARG A 90 -0.67 -16.94 5.56
N ALA A 91 0.27 -17.33 6.43
CA ALA A 91 0.98 -16.41 7.31
C ALA A 91 2.06 -15.62 6.54
N SER A 92 2.91 -16.31 5.77
CA SER A 92 3.96 -15.71 4.93
C SER A 92 3.39 -14.72 3.92
N LEU A 93 2.29 -15.09 3.26
CA LEU A 93 1.55 -14.23 2.35
C LEU A 93 0.91 -13.02 3.07
N GLY A 94 0.54 -13.17 4.34
CA GLY A 94 0.05 -12.08 5.17
C GLY A 94 1.16 -11.10 5.58
N SER A 95 2.34 -11.60 5.96
CA SER A 95 3.48 -10.75 6.32
C SER A 95 4.06 -9.99 5.13
N VAL A 96 4.14 -10.62 3.95
CA VAL A 96 4.64 -9.96 2.72
C VAL A 96 3.67 -8.90 2.21
N LEU A 97 2.35 -9.11 2.31
CA LEU A 97 1.37 -8.10 1.88
C LEU A 97 1.19 -6.94 2.87
N LYS A 98 1.60 -7.09 4.14
CA LYS A 98 1.36 -6.09 5.20
C LYS A 98 1.97 -4.70 4.91
N PRO A 99 3.25 -4.57 4.48
CA PRO A 99 3.84 -3.26 4.18
C PRO A 99 3.10 -2.53 3.05
N PHE A 100 2.78 -3.24 1.95
CA PHE A 100 2.07 -2.65 0.82
C PHE A 100 0.65 -2.16 1.19
N LEU A 101 -0.10 -2.97 1.93
CA LEU A 101 -1.45 -2.61 2.39
C LEU A 101 -1.41 -1.40 3.36
N PHE A 102 -0.38 -1.31 4.19
CA PHE A 102 -0.15 -0.17 5.06
C PHE A 102 0.24 1.09 4.29
N ALA A 103 1.20 1.01 3.36
CA ALA A 103 1.61 2.12 2.50
C ALA A 103 0.43 2.66 1.65
N ALA A 104 -0.35 1.77 1.04
CA ALA A 104 -1.57 2.15 0.32
C ALA A 104 -2.61 2.80 1.24
N THR A 105 -2.72 2.35 2.49
CA THR A 105 -3.60 2.95 3.50
C THR A 105 -3.15 4.37 3.85
N CYS A 106 -1.85 4.58 4.05
CA CYS A 106 -1.27 5.90 4.28
C CYS A 106 -1.58 6.85 3.11
N LEU A 107 -1.31 6.44 1.87
CA LEU A 107 -1.59 7.22 0.66
C LEU A 107 -3.09 7.56 0.52
N LYS A 108 -3.98 6.58 0.71
CA LYS A 108 -5.43 6.81 0.58
C LYS A 108 -5.99 7.72 1.67
N ARG A 109 -5.39 7.73 2.86
CA ARG A 109 -5.69 8.71 3.92
C ARG A 109 -5.21 10.12 3.56
N VAL A 110 -4.08 10.26 2.87
CA VAL A 110 -3.59 11.55 2.35
C VAL A 110 -4.50 12.07 1.23
N GLU A 111 -4.92 11.22 0.29
CA GLU A 111 -5.92 11.57 -0.74
C GLU A 111 -7.24 12.05 -0.11
N LEU A 112 -7.75 11.31 0.88
CA LEU A 112 -8.96 11.69 1.63
C LEU A 112 -8.77 12.99 2.44
N PHE A 113 -7.58 13.25 2.98
CA PHE A 113 -7.25 14.51 3.64
C PHE A 113 -7.32 15.69 2.66
N VAL A 114 -6.67 15.56 1.49
CA VAL A 114 -6.66 16.61 0.44
C VAL A 114 -8.09 16.89 -0.04
N GLY A 115 -8.87 15.85 -0.31
CA GLY A 115 -10.29 15.97 -0.65
C GLY A 115 -11.11 16.65 0.44
N LYS A 116 -10.82 16.37 1.72
CA LYS A 116 -11.49 17.00 2.87
C LYS A 116 -11.10 18.46 3.05
N VAL A 117 -9.84 18.84 2.82
CA VAL A 117 -9.41 20.26 2.82
C VAL A 117 -10.10 21.02 1.69
N ARG A 118 -10.07 20.49 0.46
CA ARG A 118 -10.71 21.10 -0.72
C ARG A 118 -12.23 21.28 -0.57
N SER A 119 -12.90 20.41 0.18
CA SER A 119 -14.34 20.51 0.49
C SER A 119 -14.66 21.23 1.79
N CYS A 120 -13.66 21.66 2.58
CA CYS A 120 -13.85 22.29 3.89
C CYS A 120 -14.48 23.69 3.80
N GLY A 121 -14.21 24.42 2.71
CA GLY A 121 -14.71 25.79 2.49
C GLY A 121 -14.17 26.86 3.46
N ARG A 122 -13.40 26.48 4.49
CA ARG A 122 -12.66 27.39 5.36
C ARG A 122 -11.63 28.18 4.53
N GLY A 123 -11.66 29.50 4.66
CA GLY A 123 -10.73 30.41 4.01
C GLY A 123 -9.36 30.37 4.68
N THR A 124 -8.53 29.42 4.27
CA THR A 124 -7.13 29.26 4.71
C THR A 124 -6.24 29.00 3.49
N PRO A 125 -5.78 30.04 2.78
CA PRO A 125 -4.87 29.93 1.63
C PRO A 125 -3.71 28.98 1.86
N THR A 126 -2.97 29.11 2.96
CA THR A 126 -1.80 28.28 3.29
C THR A 126 -2.13 26.79 3.37
N LEU A 127 -3.25 26.43 4.01
CA LEU A 127 -3.69 25.03 4.08
C LEU A 127 -4.16 24.50 2.71
N SER A 128 -4.76 25.35 1.87
CA SER A 128 -5.19 24.98 0.51
C SER A 128 -3.99 24.80 -0.44
N ALA A 129 -2.95 25.61 -0.27
CA ALA A 129 -1.69 25.52 -0.99
C ALA A 129 -0.90 24.26 -0.57
N PHE A 130 -0.80 23.99 0.74
CA PHE A 130 -0.28 22.73 1.28
C PHE A 130 -0.98 21.50 0.69
N ALA A 131 -2.31 21.46 0.75
CA ALA A 131 -3.09 20.35 0.19
C ALA A 131 -2.89 20.18 -1.33
N SER A 132 -2.68 21.27 -2.07
CA SER A 132 -2.41 21.25 -3.51
C SER A 132 -0.98 20.82 -3.86
N ALA A 133 0.01 21.15 -3.03
CA ALA A 133 1.37 20.65 -3.15
C ALA A 133 1.45 19.14 -2.85
N VAL A 134 0.74 18.68 -1.82
CA VAL A 134 0.59 17.26 -1.47
C VAL A 134 -0.09 16.48 -2.61
N ASP A 135 -1.17 17.03 -3.20
CA ASP A 135 -1.85 16.43 -4.35
C ASP A 135 -0.94 16.32 -5.59
N SER A 136 -0.15 17.36 -5.86
CA SER A 136 0.83 17.37 -6.95
C SER A 136 1.91 16.30 -6.75
N TRP A 137 2.35 16.08 -5.51
CA TRP A 137 3.27 15.00 -5.16
C TRP A 137 2.64 13.61 -5.32
N LEU A 138 1.37 13.42 -4.92
CA LEU A 138 0.63 12.18 -5.17
C LEU A 138 0.55 11.88 -6.68
N MET A 139 0.26 12.87 -7.52
CA MET A 139 0.20 12.70 -8.98
C MET A 139 1.56 12.31 -9.58
N LEU A 140 2.66 12.94 -9.13
CA LEU A 140 4.02 12.57 -9.53
C LEU A 140 4.34 11.11 -9.14
N ARG A 141 4.00 10.70 -7.91
CA ARG A 141 4.21 9.33 -7.43
C ARG A 141 3.30 8.33 -8.14
N GLU A 142 2.09 8.72 -8.55
CA GLU A 142 1.22 7.88 -9.37
C GLU A 142 1.78 7.65 -10.78
N ALA A 143 2.35 8.69 -11.40
CA ALA A 143 3.05 8.58 -12.69
C ALA A 143 4.27 7.65 -12.60
N ALA A 144 5.14 7.83 -11.60
CA ALA A 144 6.29 6.95 -11.36
C ALA A 144 5.87 5.50 -11.12
N LEU A 145 4.81 5.24 -10.34
CA LEU A 145 4.33 3.88 -10.13
C LEU A 145 3.76 3.23 -11.40
N LYS A 146 3.14 4.02 -12.30
CA LYS A 146 2.69 3.56 -13.62
C LYS A 146 3.84 3.35 -14.61
N GLU A 147 5.05 3.78 -14.30
CA GLU A 147 6.26 3.41 -15.03
C GLU A 147 6.84 2.10 -14.48
N GLU A 148 6.93 1.96 -13.15
CA GLU A 148 7.39 0.73 -12.52
C GLU A 148 6.45 -0.47 -12.77
N GLU A 149 5.12 -0.26 -12.82
CA GLU A 149 4.17 -1.33 -13.22
C GLU A 149 4.48 -1.85 -14.63
N LYS A 150 4.88 -0.99 -15.57
CA LYS A 150 5.27 -1.41 -16.94
C LYS A 150 6.62 -2.12 -16.96
N SER A 151 7.57 -1.69 -16.13
CA SER A 151 8.85 -2.36 -15.90
C SER A 151 8.64 -3.79 -15.40
N PHE A 152 7.78 -3.99 -14.39
CA PHE A 152 7.46 -5.31 -13.85
C PHE A 152 6.62 -6.17 -14.79
N VAL A 153 5.60 -5.62 -15.46
CA VAL A 153 4.71 -6.37 -16.38
C VAL A 153 5.36 -6.64 -17.76
N SER A 154 6.63 -6.26 -17.95
CA SER A 154 7.39 -6.60 -19.16
C SER A 154 7.64 -8.11 -19.27
N VAL A 155 7.47 -8.65 -20.49
CA VAL A 155 7.32 -10.10 -20.75
C VAL A 155 8.53 -10.95 -20.32
N ASP A 156 9.73 -10.37 -20.31
CA ASP A 156 10.99 -11.08 -20.06
C ASP A 156 11.40 -11.12 -18.57
N ARG A 157 10.62 -10.51 -17.65
CA ARG A 157 11.00 -10.39 -16.22
C ARG A 157 10.16 -11.32 -15.32
N THR A 158 10.84 -12.09 -14.47
CA THR A 158 10.18 -12.94 -13.46
C THR A 158 9.65 -12.11 -12.29
N VAL A 159 8.38 -11.72 -12.39
CA VAL A 159 7.64 -11.01 -11.34
C VAL A 159 7.50 -11.88 -10.09
N THR A 160 8.03 -11.42 -8.96
CA THR A 160 7.84 -12.06 -7.64
C THR A 160 7.53 -11.01 -6.57
N LEU A 161 6.77 -11.41 -5.55
CA LEU A 161 6.42 -10.58 -4.40
C LEU A 161 7.65 -10.15 -3.59
N LEU A 162 8.71 -10.97 -3.57
CA LEU A 162 9.94 -10.65 -2.86
C LEU A 162 10.72 -9.53 -3.58
N ALA A 163 10.96 -9.68 -4.89
CA ALA A 163 11.60 -8.63 -5.69
C ALA A 163 10.80 -7.31 -5.67
N LEU A 164 9.46 -7.39 -5.63
CA LEU A 164 8.59 -6.23 -5.42
C LEU A 164 8.78 -5.60 -4.02
N THR A 165 8.95 -6.41 -2.97
CA THR A 165 9.14 -5.92 -1.60
C THR A 165 10.44 -5.14 -1.46
N ASP A 166 11.52 -5.66 -2.02
CA ASP A 166 12.83 -5.00 -2.01
C ASP A 166 12.77 -3.71 -2.85
N SER A 167 12.24 -3.78 -4.07
CA SER A 167 12.15 -2.67 -5.02
C SER A 167 11.22 -1.53 -4.59
N MET A 168 10.21 -1.80 -3.76
CA MET A 168 9.21 -0.80 -3.33
C MET A 168 9.37 -0.38 -1.87
N SER A 169 10.46 -0.81 -1.21
CA SER A 169 10.74 -0.52 0.20
C SER A 169 10.78 0.98 0.51
N SER A 170 11.50 1.77 -0.31
CA SER A 170 11.55 3.24 -0.19
C SER A 170 10.17 3.88 -0.34
N LEU A 171 9.41 3.52 -1.38
CA LEU A 171 8.06 4.02 -1.64
C LEU A 171 7.10 3.72 -0.49
N CYS A 172 7.22 2.56 0.16
CA CYS A 172 6.41 2.21 1.32
C CYS A 172 6.74 3.07 2.55
N LEU A 173 8.02 3.35 2.79
CA LEU A 173 8.47 4.23 3.89
C LEU A 173 8.12 5.70 3.61
N GLY A 174 8.29 6.17 2.37
CA GLY A 174 7.89 7.52 1.94
C GLY A 174 6.38 7.75 2.06
N ALA A 175 5.56 6.74 1.73
CA ALA A 175 4.12 6.76 1.95
C ALA A 175 3.74 6.90 3.43
N GLU A 176 4.41 6.19 4.34
CA GLU A 176 4.22 6.36 5.78
C GLU A 176 4.64 7.77 6.23
N HIS A 177 5.84 8.22 5.84
CA HIS A 177 6.37 9.52 6.24
C HIS A 177 5.46 10.67 5.76
N LEU A 178 4.99 10.65 4.51
CA LEU A 178 4.03 11.61 3.98
C LEU A 178 2.73 11.62 4.80
N TYR A 179 2.20 10.46 5.18
CA TYR A 179 1.01 10.38 6.03
C TYR A 179 1.24 10.94 7.43
N GLN A 180 2.40 10.68 8.05
CA GLN A 180 2.77 11.27 9.34
C GLN A 180 2.82 12.81 9.28
N VAL A 181 3.42 13.36 8.22
CA VAL A 181 3.52 14.83 7.98
C VAL A 181 2.13 15.43 7.73
N VAL A 182 1.32 14.82 6.86
CA VAL A 182 -0.02 15.32 6.52
C VAL A 182 -1.00 15.22 7.70
N HIS A 183 -0.92 14.15 8.48
CA HIS A 183 -1.72 14.02 9.71
C HIS A 183 -1.27 15.02 10.80
N GLY A 184 0.03 15.31 10.88
CA GLY A 184 0.58 16.25 11.86
C GLY A 184 0.43 17.73 11.51
N ALA A 185 0.15 18.07 10.25
CA ALA A 185 0.07 19.45 9.77
C ALA A 185 -1.17 20.24 10.22
N LEU A 186 -2.14 19.61 10.92
CA LEU A 186 -3.34 20.29 11.43
C LEU A 186 -3.41 20.29 12.95
N PRO A 187 -3.82 21.40 13.59
CA PRO A 187 -4.08 21.46 15.02
C PRO A 187 -5.12 20.41 15.48
N ASP A 188 -4.87 19.81 16.64
CA ASP A 188 -5.82 18.92 17.30
C ASP A 188 -7.18 19.60 17.47
N GLY A 189 -8.24 18.95 16.99
CA GLY A 189 -9.60 19.46 17.05
C GLY A 189 -10.07 20.28 15.83
N PHE A 190 -9.22 20.64 14.87
CA PHE A 190 -9.63 21.36 13.64
C PHE A 190 -10.81 20.69 12.89
N TRP A 191 -10.87 19.36 12.93
CA TRP A 191 -11.91 18.55 12.30
C TRP A 191 -13.12 18.18 13.18
N GLY A 192 -13.04 18.39 14.49
CA GLY A 192 -13.96 17.74 15.45
C GLY A 192 -14.43 18.60 16.62
N SER A 193 -13.78 19.73 16.89
CA SER A 193 -14.30 20.75 17.78
C SER A 193 -15.15 21.75 17.00
N GLY A 194 -16.21 22.26 17.63
CA GLY A 194 -16.93 23.43 17.12
C GLY A 194 -16.20 24.75 17.33
N ALA A 195 -14.92 24.71 17.76
CA ALA A 195 -14.10 25.90 17.94
C ALA A 195 -13.68 26.43 16.57
N ASN A 196 -13.82 27.74 16.38
CA ASN A 196 -13.39 28.39 15.15
C ASN A 196 -11.93 28.82 15.30
N ILE A 197 -11.00 27.88 15.06
CA ILE A 197 -9.56 28.13 15.01
C ILE A 197 -9.28 29.22 13.96
N ALA A 198 -8.44 30.20 14.29
CA ALA A 198 -8.11 31.30 13.39
C ALA A 198 -7.28 30.84 12.18
N SER A 199 -7.44 31.49 11.03
CA SER A 199 -6.70 31.13 9.81
C SER A 199 -5.18 31.30 10.00
N SER A 200 -4.72 32.38 10.64
CA SER A 200 -3.31 32.56 11.05
C SER A 200 -2.81 31.42 11.94
N GLU A 201 -3.57 30.99 12.95
CA GLU A 201 -3.16 29.88 13.83
C GLU A 201 -2.99 28.57 13.04
N VAL A 202 -3.90 28.28 12.10
CA VAL A 202 -3.79 27.10 11.22
C VAL A 202 -2.59 27.23 10.27
N ALA A 203 -2.41 28.37 9.62
CA ALA A 203 -1.33 28.62 8.66
C ALA A 203 0.05 28.54 9.33
N VAL A 204 0.21 29.22 10.46
CA VAL A 204 1.43 29.18 11.30
C VAL A 204 1.68 27.77 11.84
N HIS A 205 0.64 26.99 12.19
CA HIS A 205 0.82 25.59 12.58
C HIS A 205 1.30 24.71 11.43
N VAL A 206 0.69 24.80 10.24
CA VAL A 206 1.10 24.07 9.02
C VAL A 206 2.57 24.36 8.70
N VAL A 207 2.94 25.63 8.59
CA VAL A 207 4.30 26.05 8.20
C VAL A 207 5.33 25.61 9.25
N ASN A 208 5.07 25.79 10.55
CA ASN A 208 5.97 25.34 11.61
C ASN A 208 6.08 23.81 11.68
N HIS A 209 5.00 23.07 11.43
CA HIS A 209 5.06 21.61 11.41
C HIS A 209 6.00 21.11 10.30
N ILE A 210 5.80 21.61 9.07
CA ILE A 210 6.61 21.20 7.92
C ILE A 210 8.07 21.64 8.11
N PHE A 211 8.31 22.87 8.57
CA PHE A 211 9.66 23.34 8.88
C PHE A 211 10.34 22.49 9.95
N LYS A 212 9.64 22.11 11.02
CA LYS A 212 10.19 21.20 12.03
C LYS A 212 10.52 19.83 11.44
N LYS A 213 9.63 19.26 10.60
CA LYS A 213 9.88 17.98 9.91
C LYS A 213 11.06 18.05 8.95
N LEU A 214 11.22 19.16 8.24
CA LEU A 214 12.37 19.41 7.37
C LEU A 214 13.70 19.35 8.16
N ASN A 215 13.75 20.02 9.30
CA ASN A 215 14.92 19.98 10.20
C ASN A 215 15.16 18.58 10.80
N GLU A 216 14.10 17.85 11.18
CA GLU A 216 14.20 16.48 11.70
C GLU A 216 14.81 15.50 10.66
N VAL A 217 14.56 15.70 9.36
CA VAL A 217 15.14 14.87 8.28
C VAL A 217 16.54 15.35 7.87
N CYS A 218 16.77 16.67 7.81
CA CYS A 218 18.04 17.27 7.41
C CYS A 218 19.22 16.90 8.35
N LEU A 219 18.92 16.57 9.62
CA LEU A 219 19.92 16.19 10.63
C LEU A 219 20.36 14.71 10.57
N VAL A 220 19.89 13.93 9.59
CA VAL A 220 20.29 12.52 9.38
C VAL A 220 21.54 12.45 8.49
N GLU A 221 22.41 11.46 8.69
CA GLU A 221 23.69 11.30 7.95
C GLU A 221 23.54 11.11 6.41
N ASP A 222 22.32 10.87 5.92
CA ASP A 222 21.94 10.76 4.50
C ASP A 222 20.78 11.74 4.18
N GLY A 223 20.79 12.90 4.83
CA GLY A 223 19.66 13.83 4.95
C GLY A 223 19.17 14.51 3.66
N GLU A 224 19.89 14.36 2.53
CA GLU A 224 19.46 14.86 1.21
C GLU A 224 18.58 13.87 0.43
N GLY A 225 18.16 12.75 1.03
CA GLY A 225 17.35 11.73 0.37
C GLY A 225 15.96 12.17 -0.13
N GLU A 226 15.25 11.22 -0.75
CA GLU A 226 13.87 11.36 -1.25
C GLU A 226 12.88 12.04 -0.27
N PRO A 227 12.81 11.71 1.05
CA PRO A 227 11.88 12.36 1.96
C PRO A 227 12.17 13.85 2.19
N TYR A 228 13.44 14.28 2.12
CA TYR A 228 13.80 15.69 2.25
C TYR A 228 13.36 16.49 1.02
N HIS A 229 13.59 15.95 -0.18
CA HIS A 229 13.11 16.53 -1.44
C HIS A 229 11.57 16.64 -1.48
N MET A 230 10.85 15.62 -1.03
CA MET A 230 9.39 15.66 -0.87
C MET A 230 8.96 16.79 0.09
N LEU A 231 9.60 16.91 1.26
CA LEU A 231 9.31 17.96 2.23
C LEU A 231 9.60 19.37 1.69
N LEU A 232 10.70 19.56 0.96
CA LEU A 232 11.02 20.85 0.32
C LEU A 232 9.95 21.28 -0.68
N VAL A 233 9.49 20.38 -1.56
CA VAL A 233 8.44 20.69 -2.54
C VAL A 233 7.12 21.06 -1.85
N ILE A 234 6.74 20.32 -0.81
CA ILE A 234 5.53 20.60 -0.02
C ILE A 234 5.66 21.92 0.75
N PHE A 235 6.82 22.21 1.35
CA PHE A 235 7.09 23.44 2.08
C PHE A 235 7.04 24.68 1.17
N ALA A 236 7.77 24.65 0.04
CA ALA A 236 7.79 25.74 -0.93
C ALA A 236 6.39 26.00 -1.52
N GLY A 237 5.63 24.94 -1.83
CA GLY A 237 4.23 25.06 -2.26
C GLY A 237 3.31 25.66 -1.19
N SER A 238 3.53 25.34 0.09
CA SER A 238 2.74 25.87 1.22
C SER A 238 3.01 27.34 1.50
N LEU A 239 4.22 27.83 1.22
CA LEU A 239 4.62 29.24 1.41
C LEU A 239 4.14 30.15 0.28
N LEU A 240 3.59 29.63 -0.82
CA LEU A 240 3.19 30.43 -1.98
C LEU A 240 2.24 31.60 -1.64
N PRO A 241 1.20 31.46 -0.78
CA PRO A 241 0.32 32.58 -0.41
C PRO A 241 1.06 33.67 0.39
N TYR A 242 1.93 33.26 1.32
CA TYR A 242 2.77 34.19 2.08
C TYR A 242 3.70 34.99 1.16
N LEU A 243 4.34 34.33 0.19
CA LEU A 243 5.22 34.98 -0.77
C LEU A 243 4.45 35.95 -1.69
N GLN A 244 3.26 35.57 -2.15
CA GLN A 244 2.41 36.42 -3.00
C GLN A 244 1.93 37.68 -2.26
N CYS A 245 1.48 37.55 -1.00
CA CYS A 245 1.04 38.70 -0.21
C CYS A 245 2.21 39.63 0.14
N LEU A 246 3.39 39.08 0.43
CA LEU A 246 4.61 39.88 0.65
C LEU A 246 5.06 40.61 -0.63
N ASP A 247 4.93 40.00 -1.81
CA ASP A 247 5.28 40.62 -3.10
C ASP A 247 4.41 41.86 -3.37
N SER A 248 3.07 41.73 -3.30
CA SER A 248 2.15 42.87 -3.43
C SER A 248 2.31 43.92 -2.33
N TRP A 249 2.66 43.52 -1.10
CA TRP A 249 2.91 44.50 -0.03
C TRP A 249 4.22 45.28 -0.24
N LEU A 250 5.27 44.64 -0.78
CA LEU A 250 6.57 45.28 -1.02
C LEU A 250 6.61 46.12 -2.31
N TYR A 251 5.90 45.72 -3.37
CA TYR A 251 5.94 46.39 -4.66
C TYR A 251 4.74 47.30 -4.94
N ASP A 252 3.51 46.85 -4.66
CA ASP A 252 2.29 47.66 -4.86
C ASP A 252 1.91 48.47 -3.61
N GLY A 253 2.46 48.13 -2.44
CA GLY A 253 2.09 48.71 -1.14
C GLY A 253 0.77 48.17 -0.58
N ILE A 254 0.22 47.10 -1.15
CA ILE A 254 -1.10 46.55 -0.83
C ILE A 254 -0.93 45.25 -0.04
N LEU A 255 -1.39 45.24 1.22
CA LEU A 255 -1.48 44.03 2.03
C LEU A 255 -2.81 43.31 1.72
N ASP A 256 -2.81 42.46 0.69
CA ASP A 256 -3.98 41.64 0.33
C ASP A 256 -4.01 40.35 1.17
N ASP A 257 -4.46 40.46 2.42
CA ASP A 257 -4.73 39.33 3.31
C ASP A 257 -6.23 39.24 3.66
N PRO A 258 -7.09 38.75 2.73
CA PRO A 258 -8.52 38.65 2.94
C PRO A 258 -8.94 37.54 3.92
N TYR A 259 -7.98 36.80 4.47
CA TYR A 259 -8.22 35.66 5.38
C TYR A 259 -7.55 35.82 6.75
N GLU A 260 -6.82 36.90 6.98
CA GLU A 260 -6.08 37.18 8.21
C GLU A 260 -5.03 36.10 8.56
N GLU A 261 -4.30 35.57 7.58
CA GLU A 261 -3.17 34.62 7.78
C GLU A 261 -1.84 35.29 8.21
N LEU A 262 -1.72 36.63 8.10
CA LEU A 262 -0.54 37.45 8.46
C LEU A 262 -0.71 38.27 9.76
N ARG A 263 -1.78 38.02 10.53
CA ARG A 263 -2.23 38.85 11.66
C ARG A 263 -1.47 38.64 12.98
#